data_AF-A0A7S3AXN8-F1
#
_entry.id   AF-A0A7S3AXN8-F1
#
_cell.length_a   1.000
_cell.length_b   1.000
_cell.length_c   1.000
_cell.angle_alpha   90.00
_cell.angle_beta   90.00
_cell.angle_gamma   90.00
#
_symmetry.space_group_name_H-M   'P 1'
#
loop_
_entity.id
_entity.type
_entity.pdbx_description
1 polymer ?
#
loop_
_entity_poly.entity_id
_entity_poly.type
_entity_poly.pdbx_seq_one_letter_code
_entity_poly.pdbx_strand_id
1 'polypeptide(L)'
;DMDAKGGDECCTWFTDASEARTAFKRITAANPDVQGLHLAMHWLGDVFATCNGFPDEVSDMSQKYDGTLKLQAPRQFYHPVATQLVRGMHQQGLNPGAWILPIFIAEHLAQTGPGGEQLLLPVYLDPNDMRAAYKKVGIPKHVLDRGPKIMDLRQFVAHMMARTNEHPNPWRSVQFIGSPDGAKLAHELMEAR
;
A
#
# COMPACT_ATOMS: atom_id res chain seq x y z
N ASP A 1 12.84 11.02 39.89
CA ASP A 1 12.06 11.36 38.70
C ASP A 1 12.96 11.86 37.60
N MET A 2 13.37 10.96 36.70
CA MET A 2 14.02 11.31 35.45
C MET A 2 13.15 10.70 34.36
N ASP A 3 12.49 11.59 33.63
CA ASP A 3 11.52 11.32 32.58
C ASP A 3 12.04 10.29 31.58
N ALA A 4 11.29 9.20 31.47
CA ALA A 4 11.42 8.27 30.36
C ALA A 4 11.21 9.07 29.07
N LYS A 5 12.24 9.09 28.21
CA LYS A 5 12.18 9.67 26.86
C LYS A 5 10.93 9.14 26.15
N GLY A 6 9.92 9.99 26.06
CA GLY A 6 8.66 9.69 25.38
C GLY A 6 8.97 9.32 23.93
N GLY A 7 8.74 8.06 23.58
CA GLY A 7 8.67 7.69 22.17
C GLY A 7 7.41 8.31 21.60
N ASP A 8 7.51 8.93 20.42
CA ASP A 8 6.34 9.43 19.71
C ASP A 8 5.31 8.30 19.55
N GLU A 9 4.05 8.60 19.87
CA GLU A 9 2.97 7.65 19.66
C GLU A 9 2.91 7.28 18.18
N CYS A 10 2.83 5.97 17.88
CA CYS A 10 2.84 5.49 16.51
C CYS A 10 1.73 4.47 16.27
N CYS A 11 0.86 4.76 15.31
CA CYS A 11 -0.12 3.82 14.79
C CYS A 11 0.36 3.25 13.46
N THR A 12 0.37 1.91 13.37
CA THR A 12 0.90 1.19 12.21
C THR A 12 -0.17 0.29 11.63
N TRP A 13 -0.46 0.46 10.35
CA TRP A 13 -1.25 -0.49 9.57
C TRP A 13 -0.32 -1.33 8.71
N PHE A 14 -0.51 -2.65 8.73
CA PHE A 14 0.29 -3.58 7.94
C PHE A 14 -0.48 -4.01 6.70
N THR A 15 0.15 -3.96 5.54
CA THR A 15 -0.43 -4.52 4.31
C THR A 15 -0.16 -6.02 4.16
N ASP A 16 0.70 -6.58 5.02
CA ASP A 16 1.02 -8.01 5.07
C ASP A 16 0.44 -8.69 6.31
N ALA A 17 -0.30 -9.77 6.10
CA ALA A 17 -0.94 -10.52 7.18
C ALA A 17 0.08 -11.19 8.12
N SER A 18 1.20 -11.69 7.59
CA SER A 18 2.21 -12.37 8.39
C SER A 18 2.94 -11.40 9.33
N GLU A 19 3.24 -10.19 8.84
CA GLU A 19 3.82 -9.12 9.64
C GLU A 19 2.83 -8.63 10.70
N ALA A 20 1.55 -8.45 10.34
CA ALA A 20 0.50 -8.06 11.30
C ALA A 20 0.38 -9.07 12.45
N ARG A 21 0.27 -10.37 12.14
CA ARG A 21 0.21 -11.44 13.15
C ARG A 21 1.48 -11.51 13.99
N THR A 22 2.64 -11.29 13.38
CA THR A 22 3.93 -11.31 14.09
C THR A 22 4.04 -10.13 15.06
N ALA A 23 3.64 -8.93 14.62
CA ALA A 23 3.60 -7.74 15.47
C ALA A 23 2.63 -7.95 16.64
N PHE A 24 1.42 -8.46 16.37
CA PHE A 24 0.43 -8.75 17.40
C PHE A 24 0.95 -9.72 18.46
N LYS A 25 1.51 -10.87 18.05
CA LYS A 25 2.10 -11.85 18.98
C LYS A 25 3.16 -11.22 19.89
N ARG A 26 4.02 -10.36 19.34
CA ARG A 26 5.07 -9.66 20.10
C ARG A 26 4.49 -8.64 21.07
N ILE A 27 3.49 -7.86 20.65
CA ILE A 27 2.83 -6.85 21.48
C ILE A 27 2.10 -7.53 22.64
N THR A 28 1.34 -8.59 22.39
CA THR A 28 0.65 -9.36 23.44
C THR A 28 1.64 -9.98 24.42
N ALA A 29 2.76 -10.53 23.94
CA ALA A 29 3.78 -11.11 24.80
C ALA A 29 4.49 -10.06 25.67
N ALA A 30 4.70 -8.86 25.13
CA ALA A 30 5.34 -7.75 25.85
C ALA A 30 4.39 -7.03 26.83
N ASN A 31 3.08 -7.15 26.63
CA ASN A 31 2.05 -6.44 27.40
C ASN A 31 0.97 -7.41 27.91
N PRO A 32 1.32 -8.37 28.79
CA PRO A 32 0.40 -9.41 29.23
C PRO A 32 -0.83 -8.89 29.99
N ASP A 33 -0.70 -7.71 30.62
CA ASP A 33 -1.76 -7.11 31.44
C ASP A 33 -2.75 -6.24 30.62
N VAL A 34 -2.45 -5.98 29.35
CA VAL A 34 -3.32 -5.16 28.50
C VAL A 34 -4.47 -6.01 27.96
N GLN A 35 -5.66 -5.75 28.49
CA GLN A 35 -6.90 -6.40 28.03
C GLN A 35 -7.37 -5.80 26.69
N GLY A 36 -8.08 -6.61 25.91
CA GLY A 36 -8.75 -6.15 24.68
C GLY A 36 -7.84 -5.98 23.46
N LEU A 37 -6.55 -6.35 23.54
CA LEU A 37 -5.68 -6.42 22.36
C LEU A 37 -6.22 -7.45 21.36
N HIS A 38 -6.52 -6.99 20.15
CA HIS A 38 -6.97 -7.84 19.05
C HIS A 38 -6.43 -7.33 17.71
N LEU A 39 -6.48 -8.18 16.70
CA LEU A 39 -6.24 -7.77 15.32
C LEU A 39 -7.51 -7.15 14.75
N ALA A 40 -7.38 -5.99 14.11
CA ALA A 40 -8.45 -5.32 13.40
C ALA A 40 -8.03 -5.01 11.96
N MET A 41 -9.01 -4.91 11.07
CA MET A 41 -8.80 -4.54 9.68
C MET A 41 -9.47 -3.21 9.35
N HIS A 42 -8.88 -2.48 8.42
CA HIS A 42 -9.39 -1.25 7.84
C HIS A 42 -9.23 -1.32 6.31
N TRP A 43 -10.08 -0.60 5.58
CA TRP A 43 -9.93 -0.51 4.13
C TRP A 43 -8.73 0.37 3.76
N LEU A 44 -7.99 -0.03 2.72
CA LEU A 44 -6.78 0.68 2.31
C LEU A 44 -7.06 2.16 2.00
N GLY A 45 -8.20 2.48 1.38
CA GLY A 45 -8.58 3.85 1.06
C GLY A 45 -8.72 4.74 2.30
N ASP A 46 -9.35 4.22 3.36
CA ASP A 46 -9.56 4.95 4.62
C ASP A 46 -8.22 5.19 5.34
N VAL A 47 -7.37 4.15 5.39
CA VAL A 47 -6.04 4.26 5.99
C VAL A 47 -5.14 5.19 5.19
N PHE A 48 -5.20 5.13 3.86
CA PHE A 48 -4.47 6.02 2.98
C PHE A 48 -4.85 7.48 3.22
N ALA A 49 -6.15 7.78 3.34
CA ALA A 49 -6.62 9.11 3.70
C ALA A 49 -6.09 9.54 5.08
N THR A 50 -6.20 8.65 6.06
CA THR A 50 -5.79 8.87 7.46
C THR A 50 -4.27 9.11 7.59
N CYS A 51 -3.46 8.47 6.75
CA CYS A 51 -2.00 8.59 6.79
C CYS A 51 -1.45 9.70 5.87
N ASN A 52 -2.26 10.73 5.56
CA ASN A 52 -1.88 11.82 4.66
C ASN A 52 -1.43 11.33 3.27
N GLY A 53 -2.17 10.38 2.70
CA GLY A 53 -1.86 9.82 1.38
C GLY A 53 -2.23 10.74 0.22
N PHE A 54 -3.24 11.60 0.39
CA PHE A 54 -3.63 12.55 -0.65
C PHE A 54 -2.68 13.76 -0.69
N PRO A 55 -2.45 14.36 -1.87
CA PRO A 55 -1.72 15.62 -1.97
C PRO A 55 -2.34 16.72 -1.12
N ASP A 56 -1.51 17.65 -0.63
CA ASP A 56 -1.88 18.70 0.33
C ASP A 56 -3.06 19.59 -0.13
N GLU A 57 -3.26 19.76 -1.44
CA GLU A 57 -4.38 20.52 -2.04
C GLU A 57 -5.76 19.88 -1.78
N VAL A 58 -5.78 18.63 -1.30
CA VAL A 58 -6.99 17.80 -1.07
C VAL A 58 -7.12 17.42 0.41
N SER A 59 -6.11 17.71 1.23
CA SER A 59 -5.93 17.14 2.57
C SER A 59 -6.57 17.95 3.72
N ASP A 60 -7.65 18.69 3.47
CA ASP A 60 -8.43 19.39 4.52
C ASP A 60 -9.15 18.42 5.50
N MET A 61 -9.01 17.10 5.28
CA MET A 61 -9.64 16.02 6.04
C MET A 61 -8.71 15.36 7.08
N SER A 62 -7.45 15.79 7.22
CA SER A 62 -6.56 15.20 8.24
C SER A 62 -7.03 15.64 9.63
N GLN A 63 -7.66 14.74 10.38
CA GLN A 63 -7.76 14.91 11.83
C GLN A 63 -6.33 15.04 12.37
N LYS A 64 -6.04 16.15 13.06
CA LYS A 64 -4.71 16.40 13.65
C LYS A 64 -4.48 15.39 14.78
N TYR A 65 -3.97 14.21 14.43
CA TYR A 65 -3.40 13.27 15.38
C TYR A 65 -1.96 13.69 15.67
N ASP A 66 -1.61 13.81 16.96
CA ASP A 66 -0.30 14.29 17.43
C ASP A 66 0.77 13.18 17.46
N GLY A 67 0.66 12.20 16.56
CA GLY A 67 1.56 11.06 16.48
C GLY A 67 1.81 10.58 15.06
N THR A 68 2.67 9.57 14.93
CA THR A 68 3.07 9.03 13.64
C THR A 68 2.09 7.98 13.13
N LEU A 69 1.38 8.29 12.05
CA LEU A 69 0.52 7.35 11.33
C LEU A 69 1.28 6.78 10.13
N LYS A 70 1.36 5.45 10.02
CA LYS A 70 2.11 4.81 8.93
C LYS A 70 1.45 3.58 8.34
N LEU A 71 1.51 3.49 7.01
CA LEU A 71 1.29 2.26 6.25
C LEU A 71 2.61 1.50 6.10
N GLN A 72 2.65 0.28 6.64
CA GLN A 72 3.81 -0.59 6.58
C GLN A 72 3.66 -1.58 5.44
N ALA A 73 4.45 -1.35 4.39
CA ALA A 73 4.68 -2.32 3.34
C ALA A 73 5.46 -3.54 3.85
N PRO A 74 5.35 -4.71 3.18
CA PRO A 74 6.12 -5.88 3.56
C PRO A 74 7.61 -5.58 3.45
N ARG A 75 8.36 -5.79 4.54
CA ARG A 75 9.76 -5.33 4.68
C ARG A 75 10.67 -5.89 3.59
N GLN A 76 10.43 -7.13 3.18
CA GLN A 76 11.18 -7.82 2.13
C GLN A 76 11.11 -7.12 0.77
N PHE A 77 10.04 -6.37 0.50
CA PHE A 77 9.86 -5.67 -0.77
C PHE A 77 10.16 -4.17 -0.67
N TYR A 78 9.99 -3.59 0.51
CA TYR A 78 10.26 -2.17 0.75
C TYR A 78 11.76 -1.83 0.68
N HIS A 79 12.60 -2.54 1.45
CA HIS A 79 14.01 -2.16 1.62
C HIS A 79 14.80 -2.01 0.31
N PRO A 80 14.62 -2.87 -0.70
CA PRO A 80 15.36 -2.75 -1.96
C PRO A 80 14.99 -1.52 -2.80
N VAL A 81 13.77 -0.98 -2.63
CA VAL A 81 13.22 0.05 -3.55
C VAL A 81 12.98 1.40 -2.87
N ALA A 82 13.03 1.47 -1.53
CA ALA A 82 12.72 2.65 -0.73
C ALA A 82 13.40 3.93 -1.24
N THR A 83 14.73 3.90 -1.38
CA THR A 83 15.53 5.06 -1.80
C THR A 83 15.14 5.55 -3.20
N GLN A 84 14.87 4.62 -4.12
CA GLN A 84 14.43 4.96 -5.48
C GLN A 84 13.05 5.62 -5.46
N LEU A 85 12.12 5.11 -4.67
CA LEU A 85 10.77 5.64 -4.56
C LEU A 85 10.76 7.02 -3.91
N VAL A 86 11.49 7.23 -2.81
CA VAL A 86 11.64 8.55 -2.18
C VAL A 86 12.19 9.57 -3.18
N ARG A 87 13.23 9.21 -3.95
CA ARG A 87 13.76 10.09 -5.00
C ARG A 87 12.71 10.41 -6.06
N GLY A 88 11.93 9.42 -6.49
CA GLY A 88 10.85 9.60 -7.47
C GLY A 88 9.73 10.51 -6.96
N MET A 89 9.42 10.46 -5.67
CA MET A 89 8.46 11.36 -5.04
C MET A 89 8.97 12.80 -5.00
N HIS A 90 10.22 13.03 -4.57
CA HIS A 90 10.82 14.36 -4.57
C HIS A 90 10.87 15.00 -5.97
N GLN A 91 11.15 14.21 -7.01
CA GLN A 91 11.15 14.68 -8.40
C GLN A 91 9.77 15.17 -8.87
N GLN A 92 8.69 14.74 -8.21
CA GLN A 92 7.31 15.14 -8.50
C GLN A 92 6.78 16.16 -7.49
N GLY A 93 7.64 16.69 -6.62
CA GLY A 93 7.22 17.64 -5.58
C GLY A 93 6.38 17.01 -4.46
N LEU A 94 6.38 15.67 -4.32
CA LEU A 94 5.62 14.97 -3.29
C LEU A 94 6.47 14.76 -2.03
N ASN A 95 5.85 14.93 -0.86
CA ASN A 95 6.46 14.64 0.42
C ASN A 95 6.41 13.12 0.73
N PRO A 96 7.56 12.44 0.93
CA PRO A 96 7.60 11.03 1.28
C PRO A 96 7.05 10.71 2.67
N GLY A 97 6.87 11.70 3.56
CA GLY A 97 6.23 11.52 4.86
C GLY A 97 6.85 10.40 5.73
N ALA A 98 6.02 9.77 6.56
CA ALA A 98 6.45 8.76 7.55
C ALA A 98 6.43 7.31 7.04
N TRP A 99 6.00 7.10 5.80
CA TRP A 99 5.81 5.76 5.23
C TRP A 99 6.07 5.75 3.73
N ILE A 100 6.31 4.58 3.16
CA ILE A 100 6.43 4.35 1.71
C ILE A 100 5.72 3.03 1.44
N LEU A 101 4.82 3.03 0.46
CA LEU A 101 4.09 1.82 0.07
C LEU A 101 4.34 1.53 -1.41
N PRO A 102 5.31 0.65 -1.74
CA PRO A 102 5.51 0.21 -3.11
C PRO A 102 4.27 -0.52 -3.63
N ILE A 103 3.86 -0.17 -4.84
CA ILE A 103 2.88 -0.90 -5.63
C ILE A 103 3.53 -1.38 -6.92
N PHE A 104 3.04 -2.49 -7.46
CA PHE A 104 3.60 -3.16 -8.62
C PHE A 104 2.57 -3.16 -9.75
N ILE A 105 2.85 -2.36 -10.79
CA ILE A 105 1.91 -2.14 -11.88
C ILE A 105 2.10 -3.22 -12.93
N ALA A 106 1.03 -3.98 -13.18
CA ALA A 106 1.06 -5.12 -14.07
C ALA A 106 0.67 -4.75 -15.50
N GLU A 107 1.45 -3.88 -16.16
CA GLU A 107 1.13 -3.36 -17.51
C GLU A 107 0.91 -4.48 -18.55
N HIS A 108 1.63 -5.60 -18.44
CA HIS A 108 1.47 -6.76 -19.34
C HIS A 108 0.22 -7.62 -19.09
N LEU A 109 -0.50 -7.39 -17.98
CA LEU A 109 -1.80 -8.00 -17.71
C LEU A 109 -2.96 -7.02 -17.96
N ALA A 110 -2.64 -5.80 -18.39
CA ALA A 110 -3.64 -4.78 -18.62
C ALA A 110 -4.52 -5.17 -19.83
N GLN A 111 -5.83 -5.01 -19.70
CA GLN A 111 -6.79 -5.32 -20.76
C GLN A 111 -7.23 -4.04 -21.45
N THR A 112 -7.08 -4.00 -22.77
CA THR A 112 -7.54 -2.90 -23.62
C THR A 112 -8.77 -3.32 -24.41
N GLY A 113 -9.72 -2.39 -24.53
CA GLY A 113 -10.92 -2.58 -25.32
C GLY A 113 -10.69 -2.33 -26.81
N PRO A 114 -11.67 -2.63 -27.67
CA PRO A 114 -11.57 -2.48 -29.12
C PRO A 114 -11.28 -1.05 -29.60
N GLY A 115 -11.62 -0.03 -28.79
CA GLY A 115 -11.35 1.39 -29.06
C GLY A 115 -10.03 1.90 -28.49
N GLY A 116 -9.18 1.01 -27.95
CA GLY A 116 -7.91 1.37 -27.31
C GLY A 116 -8.06 1.85 -25.87
N GLU A 117 -9.28 1.85 -25.31
CA GLU A 117 -9.52 2.20 -23.92
C GLU A 117 -8.95 1.16 -22.96
N GLN A 118 -8.32 1.60 -21.87
CA GLN A 118 -7.91 0.68 -20.80
C GLN A 118 -9.15 0.22 -20.03
N LEU A 119 -9.50 -1.06 -20.14
CA LEU A 119 -10.59 -1.68 -19.40
C LEU A 119 -10.14 -2.10 -17.99
N LEU A 120 -8.90 -2.59 -17.89
CA LEU A 120 -8.34 -3.11 -16.64
C LEU A 120 -6.83 -2.89 -16.56
N LEU A 121 -6.35 -2.37 -15.43
CA LEU A 121 -4.95 -2.27 -15.04
C LEU A 121 -4.78 -2.87 -13.63
N PRO A 122 -4.22 -4.09 -13.52
CA PRO A 122 -3.97 -4.69 -12.22
C PRO A 122 -2.77 -4.04 -11.53
N VAL A 123 -2.93 -3.75 -10.25
CA VAL A 123 -1.91 -3.14 -9.39
C VAL A 123 -1.75 -4.00 -8.15
N TYR A 124 -0.61 -4.64 -7.99
CA TYR A 124 -0.35 -5.58 -6.90
C TYR A 124 0.32 -4.88 -5.72
N LEU A 125 0.02 -5.34 -4.50
CA LEU A 125 0.75 -4.99 -3.28
C LEU A 125 1.92 -5.94 -3.00
N ASP A 126 1.92 -7.13 -3.63
CA ASP A 126 2.98 -8.13 -3.54
C ASP A 126 3.54 -8.44 -4.94
N PRO A 127 4.87 -8.27 -5.17
CA PRO A 127 5.47 -8.54 -6.48
C PRO A 127 5.53 -10.03 -6.82
N ASN A 128 5.49 -10.94 -5.84
CA ASN A 128 5.47 -12.38 -6.07
C ASN A 128 4.13 -12.81 -6.66
N ASP A 129 3.02 -12.27 -6.17
CA ASP A 129 1.68 -12.53 -6.72
C ASP A 129 1.59 -12.07 -8.17
N MET A 130 2.15 -10.90 -8.48
CA MET A 130 2.25 -10.42 -9.85
C MET A 130 3.11 -11.34 -10.73
N ARG A 131 4.28 -11.77 -10.25
CA ARG A 131 5.15 -12.71 -10.98
C ARG A 131 4.47 -14.05 -11.20
N ALA A 132 3.69 -14.54 -10.24
CA ALA A 132 2.91 -15.76 -10.38
C ALA A 132 1.83 -15.62 -11.47
N ALA A 133 1.13 -14.47 -11.50
CA ALA A 133 0.17 -14.17 -12.55
C ALA A 133 0.83 -14.07 -13.93
N TYR A 134 1.99 -13.40 -14.04
CA TYR A 134 2.75 -13.30 -15.29
C TYR A 134 3.16 -14.68 -15.83
N LYS A 135 3.65 -15.57 -14.95
CA LYS A 135 4.00 -16.95 -15.32
C LYS A 135 2.78 -17.72 -15.84
N LYS A 136 1.62 -17.56 -15.17
CA LYS A 136 0.38 -18.26 -15.52
C LYS A 136 -0.12 -17.91 -16.93
N VAL A 137 0.03 -16.65 -17.35
CA VAL A 137 -0.41 -16.19 -18.68
C VAL A 137 0.68 -16.30 -19.76
N GLY A 138 1.86 -16.84 -19.42
CA GLY A 138 2.95 -17.05 -20.38
C GLY A 138 3.72 -15.78 -20.77
N ILE A 139 3.82 -14.78 -19.88
CA ILE A 139 4.66 -13.60 -20.13
C ILE A 139 6.13 -14.04 -20.39
N PRO A 140 6.79 -13.53 -21.45
CA PRO A 140 8.14 -13.91 -21.79
C PRO A 140 9.15 -13.68 -20.66
N LYS A 141 10.12 -14.60 -20.51
CA LYS A 141 11.14 -14.53 -19.45
C LYS A 141 11.88 -13.19 -19.41
N HIS A 142 12.24 -12.63 -20.56
CA HIS A 142 12.94 -11.33 -20.62
C HIS A 142 12.11 -10.17 -20.05
N VAL A 143 10.78 -10.27 -20.03
CA VAL A 143 9.89 -9.31 -19.37
C VAL A 143 9.88 -9.54 -17.86
N LEU A 144 9.82 -10.81 -17.44
CA LEU A 144 9.94 -11.17 -16.01
C LEU A 144 11.25 -10.67 -15.40
N ASP A 145 12.35 -10.78 -16.16
CA ASP A 145 13.70 -10.40 -15.74
C ASP A 145 13.87 -8.88 -15.60
N ARG A 146 13.18 -8.08 -16.42
CA ARG A 146 13.13 -6.61 -16.25
C ARG A 146 12.39 -6.19 -14.98
N GLY A 147 11.48 -7.04 -14.50
CA GLY A 147 10.67 -6.76 -13.32
C GLY A 147 9.53 -5.79 -13.59
N PRO A 148 8.63 -5.61 -12.60
CA PRO A 148 7.53 -4.67 -12.71
C PRO A 148 7.98 -3.22 -12.75
N LYS A 149 7.10 -2.38 -13.28
CA LYS A 149 7.07 -0.97 -12.91
C LYS A 149 6.63 -0.84 -11.45
N ILE A 150 7.44 -0.12 -10.67
CA ILE A 150 7.25 0.08 -9.22
C ILE A 150 7.02 1.57 -8.99
N MET A 151 6.00 1.90 -8.21
CA MET A 151 5.69 3.28 -7.81
C MET A 151 5.34 3.31 -6.32
N ASP A 152 5.48 4.47 -5.67
CA ASP A 152 4.83 4.69 -4.37
C ASP A 152 3.33 4.92 -4.59
N LEU A 153 2.50 4.41 -3.67
CA LEU A 153 1.04 4.55 -3.77
C LEU A 153 0.60 6.02 -3.89
N ARG A 154 1.24 6.97 -3.19
CA ARG A 154 0.87 8.39 -3.26
C ARG A 154 1.23 9.00 -4.59
N GLN A 155 2.39 8.66 -5.12
CA GLN A 155 2.79 9.03 -6.46
C GLN A 155 1.78 8.51 -7.49
N PHE A 156 1.37 7.24 -7.38
CA PHE A 156 0.34 6.68 -8.27
C PHE A 156 -1.00 7.41 -8.15
N VAL A 157 -1.48 7.65 -6.93
CA VAL A 157 -2.72 8.38 -6.68
C VAL A 157 -2.65 9.80 -7.27
N ALA A 158 -1.54 10.52 -7.08
CA ALA A 158 -1.33 11.84 -7.67
C ALA A 158 -1.43 11.82 -9.21
N HIS A 159 -0.81 10.83 -9.88
CA HIS A 159 -0.94 10.64 -11.33
C HIS A 159 -2.39 10.39 -11.75
N MET A 160 -3.13 9.61 -10.97
CA MET A 160 -4.54 9.31 -11.24
C MET A 160 -5.47 10.50 -10.97
N MET A 161 -5.05 11.44 -10.12
CA MET A 161 -5.79 12.65 -9.79
C MET A 161 -5.53 13.80 -10.74
N ALA A 162 -4.38 13.82 -11.43
CA ALA A 162 -4.08 14.74 -12.52
C ALA A 162 -5.00 14.46 -13.72
N ARG A 163 -6.29 14.84 -13.60
CA ARG A 163 -7.30 14.71 -14.65
C ARG A 163 -6.85 15.51 -15.86
N THR A 164 -6.65 14.84 -16.99
CA THR A 164 -6.66 15.51 -18.30
C THR A 164 -8.01 15.26 -18.97
N ASN A 165 -8.44 16.20 -19.82
CA ASN A 165 -9.67 16.05 -20.62
C ASN A 165 -9.62 14.83 -21.56
N GLU A 166 -8.43 14.25 -21.77
CA GLU A 166 -8.15 13.13 -22.67
C GLU A 166 -8.38 11.75 -22.03
N HIS A 167 -8.46 11.68 -20.70
CA HIS A 167 -8.61 10.41 -19.97
C HIS A 167 -9.75 10.50 -18.94
N PRO A 168 -11.01 10.21 -19.32
CA PRO A 168 -12.14 10.27 -18.41
C PRO A 168 -12.01 9.22 -17.31
N ASN A 169 -11.67 9.70 -16.10
CA ASN A 169 -11.60 8.96 -14.84
C ASN A 169 -10.82 7.62 -14.90
N PRO A 170 -9.48 7.67 -14.85
CA PRO A 170 -8.63 6.48 -14.96
C PRO A 170 -8.89 5.44 -13.86
N TRP A 171 -9.48 5.85 -12.72
CA TRP A 171 -9.79 4.99 -11.57
C TRP A 171 -10.68 3.81 -11.92
N ARG A 172 -11.54 3.93 -12.94
CA ARG A 172 -12.44 2.84 -13.36
C ARG A 172 -11.70 1.60 -13.88
N SER A 173 -10.50 1.81 -14.43
CA SER A 173 -9.68 0.73 -14.97
C SER A 173 -8.76 0.09 -13.93
N VAL A 174 -8.49 0.74 -12.80
CA VAL A 174 -7.49 0.26 -11.85
C VAL A 174 -8.11 -0.76 -10.90
N GLN A 175 -7.46 -1.92 -10.75
CA GLN A 175 -7.80 -2.91 -9.73
C GLN A 175 -6.61 -3.17 -8.83
N PHE A 176 -6.76 -2.87 -7.53
CA PHE A 176 -5.78 -3.23 -6.52
C PHE A 176 -5.93 -4.70 -6.14
N ILE A 177 -4.84 -5.45 -6.24
CA ILE A 177 -4.75 -6.86 -5.89
C ILE A 177 -3.95 -6.97 -4.58
N GLY A 178 -4.66 -7.28 -3.50
CA GLY A 178 -4.06 -7.63 -2.20
C GLY A 178 -3.54 -9.06 -2.18
N SER A 179 -2.73 -9.39 -1.17
CA SER A 179 -2.21 -10.76 -1.03
C SER A 179 -3.33 -11.74 -0.62
N PRO A 180 -3.28 -13.01 -1.08
CA PRO A 180 -4.24 -14.04 -0.67
C PRO A 180 -4.33 -14.21 0.85
N ASP A 181 -3.18 -14.15 1.53
CA ASP A 181 -3.12 -14.26 3.00
C ASP A 181 -3.74 -13.04 3.69
N GLY A 182 -3.60 -11.85 3.11
CA GLY A 182 -4.29 -10.63 3.55
C GLY A 182 -5.80 -10.76 3.43
N ALA A 183 -6.29 -11.23 2.28
CA ALA A 183 -7.71 -11.46 2.05
C ALA A 183 -8.28 -12.52 3.00
N LYS A 184 -7.54 -13.61 3.24
CA LYS A 184 -7.92 -14.65 4.20
C LYS A 184 -8.01 -14.12 5.63
N LEU A 185 -6.98 -13.40 6.09
CA LEU A 185 -7.01 -12.78 7.43
C LEU A 185 -8.17 -11.79 7.56
N ALA A 186 -8.41 -10.97 6.54
CA ALA A 186 -9.54 -10.04 6.52
C ALA A 186 -10.87 -10.79 6.70
N HIS A 187 -11.07 -11.90 5.99
CA HIS A 187 -12.28 -12.72 6.11
C HIS A 187 -12.44 -13.29 7.53
N GLU A 188 -11.39 -13.89 8.09
CA GLU A 188 -11.38 -14.41 9.47
C GLU A 188 -11.75 -13.33 10.49
N LEU A 189 -11.25 -12.10 10.33
CA LEU A 189 -11.54 -10.99 11.23
C LEU A 189 -12.95 -10.42 11.10
N MET A 190 -13.59 -10.55 9.94
CA MET A 190 -14.98 -10.15 9.75
C MET A 190 -15.95 -11.17 10.35
N GLU A 191 -15.64 -12.46 10.29
CA GLU A 191 -16.46 -13.52 10.88
C GLU A 191 -16.35 -13.62 12.41
N ALA A 192 -15.23 -13.16 12.97
CA ALA A 192 -14.99 -13.17 14.42
C ALA A 192 -15.66 -11.99 15.18
N ARG A 193 -16.40 -11.11 14.48
CA ARG A 193 -17.15 -9.98 15.04
C ARG A 193 -18.62 -10.34 15.25
#